data_AF-A0A935A833-F1
#
_entry.id   AF-A0A935A833-F1
#
_cell.length_a   1.000
_cell.length_b   1.000
_cell.length_c   1.000
_cell.angle_alpha   90.00
_cell.angle_beta   90.00
_cell.angle_gamma   90.00
#
_symmetry.space_group_name_H-M   'P 1'
#
loop_
_entity.id
_entity.type
_entity.pdbx_description
1 polymer ?
#
loop_
_entity_poly.entity_id
_entity_poly.type
_entity_poly.pdbx_seq_one_letter_code
_entity_poly.pdbx_strand_id
1 'polypeptide(L)'
;MKHRRNLIIGAVLSAATAALALQTVSAPQQDSPPASPWTESQTSGEGVSATDTPLFQGCAYSWANRPAPELTETLDAQIKKINPDASATATQFGEDCLKADGSVTFGVMQTDFKVRLPVDDLSKEEEFGNWVAQVMQLVTAIPREEIPGLNYGFVEFWFEKNESERIVFRVPIQDYLNAAQEKTGAVLFQMFYTPP
;
A
#
# COMPACT_ATOMS: atom_id res chain seq x y z
N MET A 1 23.44 54.82 -24.98
CA MET A 1 22.02 54.90 -24.58
C MET A 1 21.85 54.17 -23.27
N LYS A 2 21.62 54.91 -22.17
CA LYS A 2 21.31 54.39 -20.83
C LYS A 2 19.81 54.08 -20.79
N HIS A 3 19.41 52.93 -20.24
CA HIS A 3 18.46 52.92 -19.12
C HIS A 3 18.42 51.54 -18.44
N ARG A 4 18.72 51.59 -17.15
CA ARG A 4 18.58 50.51 -16.15
C ARG A 4 17.09 50.19 -15.97
N ARG A 5 16.75 48.91 -15.84
CA ARG A 5 15.43 48.48 -15.36
C ARG A 5 15.59 47.95 -13.94
N ASN A 6 14.86 48.60 -13.04
CA ASN A 6 14.83 48.38 -11.61
C ASN A 6 14.07 47.08 -11.28
N LEU A 7 14.64 46.28 -10.38
CA LEU A 7 13.98 45.21 -9.65
C LEU A 7 12.99 45.83 -8.64
N ILE A 8 11.74 45.36 -8.65
CA ILE A 8 10.77 45.60 -7.57
C ILE A 8 10.59 44.28 -6.84
N ILE A 9 11.09 44.22 -5.61
CA ILE A 9 10.86 43.13 -4.65
C ILE A 9 9.62 43.52 -3.86
N GLY A 10 8.52 42.80 -4.06
CA GLY A 10 7.32 42.90 -3.22
C GLY A 10 7.22 41.66 -2.35
N ALA A 11 7.61 41.78 -1.07
CA ALA A 11 7.39 40.75 -0.08
C ALA A 11 6.03 41.01 0.60
N VAL A 12 5.07 40.11 0.41
CA VAL A 12 3.80 40.11 1.14
C VAL A 12 3.92 39.09 2.27
N LEU A 13 4.09 39.57 3.50
CA LEU A 13 3.91 38.76 4.71
C LEU A 13 2.41 38.64 4.99
N SER A 14 1.85 37.45 4.82
CA SER A 14 0.55 37.08 5.39
C SER A 14 0.76 36.08 6.50
N ALA A 15 0.63 36.53 7.74
CA ALA A 15 0.59 35.67 8.92
C ALA A 15 -0.82 35.07 9.06
N ALA A 16 -0.96 33.78 8.81
CA ALA A 16 -2.19 33.03 9.07
C ALA A 16 -2.10 32.41 10.47
N THR A 17 -2.82 32.98 11.43
CA THR A 17 -3.09 32.35 12.72
C THR A 17 -4.12 31.24 12.54
N ALA A 18 -3.68 29.98 12.62
CA ALA A 18 -4.57 28.83 12.70
C ALA A 18 -4.98 28.62 14.18
N ALA A 19 -6.25 28.88 14.49
CA ALA A 19 -6.87 28.46 15.74
C ALA A 19 -7.22 26.97 15.64
N LEU A 20 -6.55 26.13 16.42
CA LEU A 20 -6.89 24.71 16.58
C LEU A 20 -8.14 24.59 17.45
N ALA A 21 -9.29 24.32 16.83
CA ALA A 21 -10.48 23.87 17.53
C ALA A 21 -10.34 22.36 17.82
N LEU A 22 -10.00 22.02 19.07
CA LEU A 22 -10.09 20.64 19.57
C LEU A 22 -11.57 20.27 19.70
N GLN A 23 -12.09 19.49 18.76
CA GLN A 23 -13.38 18.83 18.93
C GLN A 23 -13.15 17.57 19.76
N THR A 24 -13.51 17.64 21.04
CA THR A 24 -13.64 16.47 21.90
C THR A 24 -14.87 15.68 21.46
N VAL A 25 -14.66 14.57 20.75
CA VAL A 25 -15.72 13.60 20.47
C VAL A 25 -16.04 12.87 21.76
N SER A 26 -17.17 13.21 22.39
CA SER A 26 -17.73 12.44 23.50
C SER A 26 -18.28 11.12 22.95
N ALA A 27 -17.72 10.00 23.42
CA ALA A 27 -18.31 8.68 23.20
C ALA A 27 -19.68 8.60 23.91
N PRO A 28 -20.69 7.94 23.33
CA PRO A 28 -21.95 7.71 24.03
C PRO A 28 -21.69 6.79 25.24
N GLN A 29 -22.07 7.26 26.43
CA GLN A 29 -22.11 6.43 27.63
C GLN A 29 -23.16 5.33 27.43
N GLN A 30 -22.74 4.07 27.54
CA GLN A 30 -23.66 2.95 27.70
C GLN A 30 -24.38 3.10 29.04
N ASP A 31 -25.68 3.38 28.98
CA ASP A 31 -26.59 3.20 30.11
C ASP A 31 -26.53 1.75 30.57
N SER A 32 -26.01 1.54 31.78
CA SER A 32 -26.09 0.25 32.46
C SER A 32 -27.52 0.06 32.98
N PRO A 33 -28.21 -1.05 32.67
CA PRO A 33 -29.52 -1.32 33.25
C PRO A 33 -29.41 -1.60 34.75
N PRO A 34 -30.46 -1.28 35.54
CA PRO A 34 -30.42 -1.40 36.99
C PRO A 34 -30.29 -2.86 37.44
N ALA A 35 -29.43 -3.07 38.45
CA ALA A 35 -29.27 -4.34 39.13
C ALA A 35 -30.58 -4.78 39.77
N SER A 36 -31.05 -5.97 39.39
CA SER A 36 -32.22 -6.63 39.97
C SER A 36 -31.76 -7.59 41.07
N PRO A 37 -32.34 -7.56 42.29
CA PRO A 37 -31.96 -8.49 43.35
C PRO A 37 -32.73 -9.80 43.14
N TRP A 38 -32.05 -10.82 42.62
CA TRP A 38 -32.59 -12.18 42.60
C TRP A 38 -31.98 -13.00 43.73
N THR A 39 -32.88 -13.44 44.59
CA THR A 39 -32.75 -14.40 45.68
C THR A 39 -31.94 -15.64 45.30
N GLU A 40 -30.94 -15.99 46.11
CA GLU A 40 -30.26 -17.29 46.06
C GLU A 40 -31.26 -18.41 46.37
N SER A 41 -31.56 -19.24 45.37
CA SER A 41 -32.02 -20.60 45.59
C SER A 41 -30.85 -21.53 45.29
N GLN A 42 -30.26 -22.08 46.36
CA GLN A 42 -29.36 -23.22 46.27
C GLN A 42 -30.16 -24.44 45.80
N THR A 43 -30.05 -24.74 44.51
CA THR A 43 -30.41 -26.04 43.95
C THR A 43 -29.16 -26.90 43.90
N SER A 44 -29.23 -28.01 44.62
CA SER A 44 -28.32 -29.14 44.67
C SER A 44 -27.85 -29.59 43.28
N GLY A 45 -26.55 -29.86 43.18
CA GLY A 45 -25.84 -30.17 41.94
C GLY A 45 -26.40 -31.36 41.19
N GLU A 46 -26.88 -31.07 39.98
CA GLU A 46 -27.05 -32.03 38.90
C GLU A 46 -25.87 -31.81 37.96
N GLY A 47 -25.09 -32.87 37.69
CA GLY A 47 -23.87 -32.78 36.90
C GLY A 47 -24.15 -32.15 35.55
N VAL A 48 -23.63 -30.94 35.33
CA VAL A 48 -23.61 -30.30 34.02
C VAL A 48 -22.80 -31.20 33.13
N SER A 49 -23.48 -32.04 32.35
CA SER A 49 -22.88 -32.73 31.22
C SER A 49 -22.27 -31.63 30.37
N ALA A 50 -20.95 -31.62 30.26
CA ALA A 50 -20.24 -30.68 29.41
C ALA A 50 -20.90 -30.76 28.03
N THR A 51 -21.59 -29.69 27.63
CA THR A 51 -22.04 -29.55 26.26
C THR A 51 -20.75 -29.52 25.43
N ASP A 52 -20.50 -30.60 24.68
CA ASP A 52 -19.46 -30.67 23.66
C ASP A 52 -19.74 -29.54 22.68
N THR A 53 -19.17 -28.37 22.96
CA THR A 53 -19.19 -27.24 22.03
C THR A 53 -18.28 -27.70 20.90
N PRO A 54 -18.79 -27.88 19.68
CA PRO A 54 -17.95 -28.33 18.58
C PRO A 54 -16.76 -27.37 18.48
N LEU A 55 -15.55 -27.90 18.69
CA LEU A 55 -14.32 -27.14 18.52
C LEU A 55 -14.33 -26.61 17.09
N PHE A 56 -14.24 -25.29 16.95
CA PHE A 56 -14.20 -24.63 15.64
C PHE A 56 -13.12 -25.27 14.77
N GLN A 57 -13.51 -26.10 13.81
CA GLN A 57 -12.58 -26.73 12.85
C GLN A 57 -12.28 -25.81 11.67
N GLY A 58 -12.81 -24.58 11.70
CA GLY A 58 -12.70 -23.62 10.61
C GLY A 58 -11.44 -22.78 10.67
N CYS A 59 -11.40 -21.81 9.78
CA CYS A 59 -10.33 -20.84 9.68
C CYS A 59 -10.86 -19.43 10.00
N ALA A 60 -10.20 -18.72 10.92
CA ALA A 60 -10.40 -17.29 11.09
C ALA A 60 -9.41 -16.55 10.20
N TYR A 61 -9.91 -15.86 9.17
CA TYR A 61 -9.09 -15.14 8.21
C TYR A 61 -8.79 -13.72 8.69
N SER A 62 -7.53 -13.32 8.56
CA SER A 62 -7.07 -11.96 8.84
C SER A 62 -6.13 -11.48 7.75
N TRP A 63 -6.35 -10.26 7.23
CA TRP A 63 -5.47 -9.66 6.23
C TRP A 63 -4.04 -9.57 6.75
N ALA A 64 -3.10 -10.05 5.94
CA ALA A 64 -1.68 -10.05 6.24
C ALA A 64 -0.85 -9.75 4.97
N ASN A 65 0.40 -9.38 5.18
CA ASN A 65 1.38 -9.28 4.11
C ASN A 65 2.72 -9.89 4.55
N ARG A 66 3.48 -10.39 3.59
CA ARG A 66 4.79 -11.02 3.80
C ARG A 66 5.78 -10.48 2.76
N PRO A 67 7.06 -10.23 3.10
CA PRO A 67 8.06 -9.89 2.11
C PRO A 67 8.27 -11.08 1.16
N ALA A 68 8.56 -10.80 -0.12
CA ALA A 68 9.01 -11.79 -1.08
C ALA A 68 10.51 -11.58 -1.36
N PRO A 69 11.42 -12.12 -0.53
CA PRO A 69 12.85 -11.79 -0.58
C PRO A 69 13.50 -12.22 -1.90
N GLU A 70 13.17 -13.40 -2.42
CA GLU A 70 13.74 -13.92 -3.67
C GLU A 70 13.35 -13.08 -4.89
N LEU A 71 12.06 -12.70 -4.98
CA LEU A 71 11.57 -11.77 -6.01
C LEU A 71 12.15 -10.37 -5.85
N THR A 72 12.31 -9.91 -4.60
CA THR A 72 12.93 -8.62 -4.29
C THR A 72 14.37 -8.59 -4.77
N GLU A 73 15.18 -9.59 -4.40
CA GLU A 73 16.58 -9.68 -4.80
C GLU A 73 16.72 -9.71 -6.33
N THR A 74 15.91 -10.53 -7.00
CA THR A 74 15.95 -10.68 -8.45
C THR A 74 15.59 -9.37 -9.16
N LEU A 75 14.46 -8.76 -8.79
CA LEU A 75 13.99 -7.52 -9.44
C LEU A 75 14.91 -6.34 -9.11
N ASP A 76 15.30 -6.16 -7.85
CA ASP A 76 16.18 -5.08 -7.42
C ASP A 76 17.54 -5.15 -8.14
N ALA A 77 18.09 -6.35 -8.32
CA ALA A 77 19.31 -6.54 -9.08
C ALA A 77 19.16 -6.16 -10.56
N GLN A 78 18.01 -6.41 -11.20
CA GLN A 78 17.76 -5.98 -12.59
C GLN A 78 17.55 -4.46 -12.67
N ILE A 79 16.82 -3.87 -11.71
CA ILE A 79 16.58 -2.43 -11.63
C ILE A 79 17.89 -1.67 -11.44
N LYS A 80 18.78 -2.15 -10.57
CA LYS A 80 20.10 -1.54 -10.34
C LYS A 80 21.04 -1.60 -11.54
N LYS A 81 20.84 -2.54 -12.48
CA LYS A 81 21.60 -2.56 -13.74
C LYS A 81 21.22 -1.42 -14.68
N ILE A 82 19.96 -0.98 -14.64
CA ILE A 82 19.48 0.13 -15.48
C ILE A 82 19.60 1.49 -14.77
N ASN A 83 19.49 1.51 -13.44
CA ASN A 83 19.77 2.70 -12.62
C ASN A 83 20.31 2.27 -11.24
N PRO A 84 21.61 2.47 -10.95
CA PRO A 84 22.23 2.08 -9.68
C PRO A 84 21.63 2.72 -8.42
N ASP A 85 21.00 3.88 -8.54
CA ASP A 85 20.39 4.61 -7.42
C ASP A 85 18.92 4.22 -7.19
N ALA A 86 18.33 3.48 -8.14
CA ALA A 86 16.97 2.96 -7.99
C ALA A 86 16.93 1.71 -7.10
N SER A 87 15.74 1.39 -6.60
CA SER A 87 15.51 0.16 -5.84
C SER A 87 14.14 -0.43 -6.10
N ALA A 88 14.01 -1.75 -5.86
CA ALA A 88 12.75 -2.45 -5.95
C ALA A 88 12.50 -3.39 -4.77
N THR A 89 11.24 -3.58 -4.42
CA THR A 89 10.79 -4.55 -3.41
C THR A 89 9.53 -5.26 -3.86
N ALA A 90 9.37 -6.52 -3.48
CA ALA A 90 8.18 -7.32 -3.72
C ALA A 90 7.52 -7.74 -2.38
N THR A 91 6.20 -7.64 -2.31
CA THR A 91 5.40 -7.97 -1.13
C THR A 91 4.20 -8.81 -1.53
N GLN A 92 4.01 -9.93 -0.84
CA GLN A 92 2.83 -10.78 -0.97
C GLN A 92 1.73 -10.27 -0.06
N PHE A 93 0.53 -10.09 -0.60
CA PHE A 93 -0.67 -9.69 0.13
C PHE A 93 -1.69 -10.83 0.09
N GLY A 94 -2.34 -11.06 1.23
CA GLY A 94 -3.32 -12.13 1.36
C GLY A 94 -3.84 -12.26 2.78
N GLU A 95 -4.17 -13.47 3.18
CA GLU A 95 -4.80 -13.73 4.48
C GLU A 95 -4.02 -14.78 5.28
N ASP A 96 -3.78 -14.49 6.55
CA ASP A 96 -3.41 -15.49 7.54
C ASP A 96 -4.69 -16.27 7.90
N CYS A 97 -4.59 -17.59 7.78
CA CYS A 97 -5.61 -18.53 8.22
C CYS A 97 -5.25 -19.05 9.60
N LEU A 98 -5.93 -18.54 10.64
CA LEU A 98 -5.73 -18.94 12.02
C LEU A 98 -6.61 -20.16 12.32
N LYS A 99 -5.96 -21.27 12.69
CA LYS A 99 -6.64 -22.52 13.06
C LYS A 99 -6.86 -22.59 14.57
N ALA A 100 -7.78 -23.46 15.01
CA ALA A 100 -8.09 -23.62 16.43
C ALA A 100 -6.94 -24.16 17.28
N ASP A 101 -5.95 -24.83 16.69
CA ASP A 101 -4.71 -25.25 17.37
C ASP A 101 -3.68 -24.12 17.51
N GLY A 102 -4.00 -22.91 17.06
CA GLY A 102 -3.13 -21.73 17.07
C GLY A 102 -2.14 -21.69 15.90
N SER A 103 -2.11 -22.69 15.02
CA SER A 103 -1.28 -22.64 13.82
C SER A 103 -1.83 -21.66 12.80
N VAL A 104 -0.91 -21.06 12.02
CA VAL A 104 -1.23 -20.06 11.00
C VAL A 104 -0.68 -20.50 9.65
N THR A 105 -1.50 -20.42 8.61
CA THR A 105 -1.06 -20.61 7.22
C THR A 105 -1.40 -19.37 6.40
N PHE A 106 -0.45 -18.84 5.63
CA PHE A 106 -0.65 -17.66 4.80
C PHE A 106 -1.09 -18.05 3.38
N GLY A 107 -2.25 -17.55 2.94
CA GLY A 107 -2.72 -17.68 1.57
C GLY A 107 -2.44 -16.41 0.78
N VAL A 108 -1.57 -16.48 -0.23
CA VAL A 108 -1.25 -15.32 -1.08
C VAL A 108 -2.39 -15.07 -2.06
N MET A 109 -2.89 -13.84 -2.12
CA MET A 109 -3.90 -13.41 -3.10
C MET A 109 -3.27 -12.65 -4.26
N GLN A 110 -2.24 -11.85 -3.99
CA GLN A 110 -1.47 -11.13 -5.00
C GLN A 110 -0.05 -10.84 -4.51
N THR A 111 0.85 -10.54 -5.44
CA THR A 111 2.16 -9.97 -5.15
C THR A 111 2.24 -8.61 -5.81
N ASP A 112 2.53 -7.58 -5.02
CA ASP A 112 2.74 -6.23 -5.50
C ASP A 112 4.22 -5.87 -5.45
N PHE A 113 4.62 -5.02 -6.38
CA PHE A 113 5.98 -4.51 -6.46
C PHE A 113 5.99 -3.01 -6.15
N LYS A 114 7.08 -2.54 -5.57
CA LYS A 114 7.34 -1.11 -5.40
C LYS A 114 8.70 -0.81 -6.01
N VAL A 115 8.77 0.22 -6.84
CA VAL A 115 10.00 0.70 -7.46
C VAL A 115 10.21 2.15 -7.10
N ARG A 116 11.38 2.46 -6.55
CA ARG A 116 11.80 3.82 -6.18
C ARG A 116 12.88 4.29 -7.11
N LEU A 117 12.71 5.52 -7.61
CA LEU A 117 13.69 6.23 -8.42
C LEU A 117 13.94 7.62 -7.80
N PRO A 118 15.15 7.88 -7.28
CA PRO A 118 15.57 9.23 -6.94
C PRO A 118 15.64 10.11 -8.20
N VAL A 119 15.10 11.33 -8.14
CA VAL A 119 15.06 12.28 -9.28
C VAL A 119 15.28 13.71 -8.82
N ASP A 120 15.88 14.57 -9.63
CA ASP A 120 16.09 15.98 -9.26
C ASP A 120 14.90 16.90 -9.61
N ASP A 121 14.07 16.48 -10.56
CA ASP A 121 12.99 17.28 -11.16
C ASP A 121 11.74 16.42 -11.38
N LEU A 122 10.62 16.80 -10.75
CA LEU A 122 9.34 16.10 -10.83
C LEU A 122 8.49 16.50 -12.05
N SER A 123 8.99 17.37 -12.93
CA SER A 123 8.28 17.78 -14.16
C SER A 123 8.58 16.90 -15.38
N LYS A 124 9.40 15.85 -15.22
CA LYS A 124 9.92 15.01 -16.31
C LYS A 124 8.99 13.86 -16.70
N GLU A 125 7.73 14.14 -17.01
CA GLU A 125 6.72 13.12 -17.33
C GLU A 125 7.14 12.16 -18.45
N GLU A 126 7.83 12.67 -19.48
CA GLU A 126 8.33 11.84 -20.57
C GLU A 126 9.40 10.84 -20.10
N GLU A 127 10.33 11.28 -19.27
CA GLU A 127 11.36 10.42 -18.70
C GLU A 127 10.74 9.39 -17.74
N PHE A 128 9.75 9.82 -16.93
CA PHE A 128 9.05 8.93 -16.00
C PHE A 128 8.26 7.85 -16.72
N GLY A 129 7.55 8.19 -17.80
CA GLY A 129 6.86 7.18 -18.59
C GLY A 129 7.81 6.22 -19.30
N ASN A 130 8.96 6.70 -19.80
CA ASN A 130 9.99 5.82 -20.34
C ASN A 130 10.57 4.87 -19.29
N TRP A 131 10.78 5.36 -18.06
CA TRP A 131 11.19 4.54 -16.93
C TRP A 131 10.13 3.49 -16.58
N VAL A 132 8.85 3.87 -16.48
CA VAL A 132 7.74 2.93 -16.26
C VAL A 132 7.74 1.84 -17.32
N ALA A 133 7.89 2.17 -18.60
CA ALA A 133 7.93 1.19 -19.67
C ALA A 133 9.07 0.17 -19.48
N GLN A 134 10.29 0.63 -19.16
CA GLN A 134 11.44 -0.25 -18.92
C GLN A 134 11.23 -1.16 -17.71
N VAL A 135 10.74 -0.60 -16.60
CA VAL A 135 10.47 -1.38 -15.39
C VAL A 135 9.37 -2.39 -15.61
N MET A 136 8.29 -2.01 -16.30
CA MET A 136 7.19 -2.92 -16.60
C MET A 136 7.63 -4.04 -17.55
N GLN A 137 8.57 -3.80 -18.46
CA GLN A 137 9.18 -4.87 -19.26
C GLN A 137 9.94 -5.88 -18.38
N LEU A 138 10.67 -5.41 -17.36
CA LEU A 138 11.35 -6.31 -16.41
C LEU A 138 10.35 -7.13 -15.59
N VAL A 139 9.30 -6.49 -15.07
CA VAL A 139 8.27 -7.16 -14.25
C VAL A 139 7.47 -8.17 -15.07
N THR A 140 7.07 -7.81 -16.31
CA THR A 140 6.29 -8.70 -17.17
C THR A 140 7.13 -9.80 -17.84
N ALA A 141 8.45 -9.75 -17.74
CA ALA A 141 9.34 -10.83 -18.12
C ALA A 141 9.48 -11.93 -17.04
N ILE A 142 9.06 -11.68 -15.80
CA ILE A 142 9.01 -12.70 -14.75
C ILE A 142 7.89 -13.69 -15.11
N PRO A 143 8.17 -15.02 -15.19
CA PRO A 143 7.13 -16.01 -15.47
C PRO A 143 5.97 -15.90 -14.47
N ARG A 144 4.73 -16.03 -14.96
CA ARG A 144 3.54 -15.79 -14.12
C ARG A 144 3.49 -16.76 -12.95
N GLU A 145 3.93 -17.98 -13.16
CA GLU A 145 3.97 -19.07 -12.18
C GLU A 145 4.97 -18.79 -11.04
N GLU A 146 5.94 -17.90 -11.26
CA GLU A 146 6.92 -17.46 -10.26
C GLU A 146 6.43 -16.27 -9.41
N ILE A 147 5.27 -15.69 -9.74
CA ILE A 147 4.66 -14.59 -8.98
C ILE A 147 3.48 -15.15 -8.15
N PRO A 148 3.64 -15.33 -6.83
CA PRO A 148 2.60 -15.91 -6.00
C PRO A 148 1.31 -15.06 -5.95
N GLY A 149 0.17 -15.76 -5.89
CA GLY A 149 -1.16 -15.17 -5.87
C GLY A 149 -1.90 -15.34 -7.20
N LEU A 150 -3.23 -15.36 -7.13
CA LEU A 150 -4.09 -15.52 -8.31
C LEU A 150 -4.23 -14.22 -9.10
N ASN A 151 -4.14 -13.07 -8.41
CA ASN A 151 -4.26 -11.77 -9.04
C ASN A 151 -2.89 -11.23 -9.45
N TYR A 152 -2.86 -10.45 -10.53
CA TYR A 152 -1.62 -9.90 -11.09
C TYR A 152 -0.92 -8.90 -10.16
N GLY A 153 -1.66 -8.22 -9.28
CA GLY A 153 -1.13 -7.14 -8.46
C GLY A 153 -0.80 -5.88 -9.27
N PHE A 154 0.02 -5.00 -8.69
CA PHE A 154 0.48 -3.78 -9.34
C PHE A 154 1.97 -3.50 -9.10
N VAL A 155 2.52 -2.60 -9.89
CA VAL A 155 3.80 -1.94 -9.60
C VAL A 155 3.51 -0.52 -9.13
N GLU A 156 3.91 -0.18 -7.91
CA GLU A 156 3.84 1.17 -7.36
C GLU A 156 5.15 1.90 -7.65
N PHE A 157 5.07 2.98 -8.41
CA PHE A 157 6.20 3.80 -8.79
C PHE A 157 6.32 4.99 -7.85
N TRP A 158 7.53 5.22 -7.35
CA TRP A 158 7.89 6.34 -6.50
C TRP A 158 9.01 7.13 -7.18
N PHE A 159 8.69 8.32 -7.67
CA PHE A 159 9.69 9.29 -8.15
C PHE A 159 9.94 10.27 -7.02
N GLU A 160 11.12 10.18 -6.39
CA GLU A 160 11.43 10.84 -5.11
C GLU A 160 12.48 11.93 -5.33
N LYS A 161 12.11 13.20 -5.14
CA LYS A 161 13.06 14.32 -5.17
C LYS A 161 13.67 14.60 -3.81
N ASN A 162 12.87 14.43 -2.77
CA ASN A 162 13.30 14.40 -1.38
C ASN A 162 12.19 13.71 -0.55
N GLU A 163 12.33 13.71 0.78
CA GLU A 163 11.38 13.04 1.68
C GLU A 163 9.94 13.58 1.58
N SER A 164 9.77 14.84 1.18
CA SER A 164 8.48 15.54 1.12
C SER A 164 7.94 15.74 -0.30
N GLU A 165 8.81 15.85 -1.30
CA GLU A 165 8.46 16.02 -2.71
C GLU A 165 8.61 14.69 -3.46
N ARG A 166 7.48 14.05 -3.78
CA ARG A 166 7.43 12.82 -4.57
C ARG A 166 6.17 12.72 -5.42
N ILE A 167 6.29 11.98 -6.52
CA ILE A 167 5.14 11.47 -7.30
C ILE A 167 5.01 9.98 -7.01
N VAL A 168 3.80 9.54 -6.65
CA VAL A 168 3.49 8.13 -6.41
C VAL A 168 2.22 7.75 -7.17
N PHE A 169 2.29 6.67 -7.94
CA PHE A 169 1.12 6.06 -8.57
C PHE A 169 1.32 4.57 -8.80
N ARG A 170 0.23 3.88 -9.09
CA ARG A 170 0.22 2.43 -9.32
C ARG A 170 -0.08 2.15 -10.77
N VAL A 171 0.64 1.18 -11.32
CA VAL A 171 0.37 0.58 -12.62
C VAL A 171 -0.12 -0.85 -12.35
N PRO A 172 -1.43 -1.13 -12.46
CA PRO A 172 -1.93 -2.49 -12.41
C PRO A 172 -1.28 -3.31 -13.54
N ILE A 173 -0.68 -4.45 -13.20
CA ILE A 173 0.07 -5.24 -14.18
C ILE A 173 -0.84 -5.72 -15.31
N GLN A 174 -2.08 -6.11 -14.98
CA GLN A 174 -3.08 -6.52 -15.97
C GLN A 174 -3.45 -5.39 -16.94
N ASP A 175 -3.62 -4.15 -16.46
CA ASP A 175 -3.97 -3.02 -17.32
C ASP A 175 -2.81 -2.63 -18.25
N TYR A 176 -1.57 -2.73 -17.75
CA TYR A 176 -0.39 -2.55 -18.57
C TYR A 176 -0.33 -3.58 -19.71
N LEU A 177 -0.51 -4.86 -19.39
CA LEU A 177 -0.54 -5.95 -20.37
C LEU A 177 -1.64 -5.76 -21.42
N ASN A 178 -2.81 -5.27 -21.02
CA ASN A 178 -3.96 -5.14 -21.91
C ASN A 178 -3.90 -3.91 -22.83
N ALA A 179 -3.33 -2.80 -22.36
CA ALA A 179 -3.53 -1.50 -23.01
C ALA A 179 -2.27 -0.63 -23.16
N ALA A 180 -1.18 -0.94 -22.44
CA ALA A 180 -0.07 -0.01 -22.30
C ALA A 180 1.31 -0.55 -22.70
N GLN A 181 1.44 -1.84 -23.10
CA GLN A 181 2.73 -2.45 -23.46
C GLN A 181 3.50 -1.71 -24.55
N GLU A 182 2.79 -1.15 -25.53
CA GLU A 182 3.37 -0.39 -26.64
C GLU A 182 3.47 1.12 -26.37
N LYS A 183 3.05 1.57 -25.19
CA LYS A 183 3.08 2.98 -24.81
C LYS A 183 4.39 3.29 -24.08
N THR A 184 4.87 4.51 -24.27
CA THR A 184 6.09 5.05 -23.65
C THR A 184 5.91 6.55 -23.41
N GLY A 185 6.92 7.19 -22.84
CA GLY A 185 6.95 8.64 -22.66
C GLY A 185 5.77 9.18 -21.84
N ALA A 186 5.48 10.47 -22.03
CA ALA A 186 4.44 11.16 -21.25
C ALA A 186 3.07 10.51 -21.39
N VAL A 187 2.78 9.88 -22.54
CA VAL A 187 1.53 9.15 -22.77
C VAL A 187 1.36 8.01 -21.77
N LEU A 188 2.38 7.18 -21.56
CA LEU A 188 2.30 6.09 -20.58
C LEU A 188 2.17 6.62 -19.14
N PHE A 189 2.92 7.68 -18.82
CA PHE A 189 2.85 8.31 -17.49
C PHE A 189 1.44 8.83 -17.19
N GLN A 190 0.86 9.59 -18.11
CA GLN A 190 -0.47 10.21 -17.97
C GLN A 190 -1.62 9.19 -17.97
N MET A 191 -1.41 7.95 -18.46
CA MET A 191 -2.42 6.90 -18.36
C MET A 191 -2.68 6.46 -16.91
N PHE A 192 -1.69 6.57 -16.03
CA PHE A 192 -1.77 6.01 -14.66
C PHE A 192 -1.57 7.05 -13.56
N TYR A 193 -0.96 8.20 -13.87
CA TYR A 193 -0.80 9.28 -12.90
C TYR A 193 -1.92 10.32 -13.03
N THR A 194 -2.62 10.54 -11.92
CA THR A 194 -3.58 11.64 -11.76
C THR A 194 -3.02 12.58 -10.68
N PRO A 195 -2.76 13.87 -11.00
CA PRO A 195 -2.36 14.84 -9.99
C PRO A 195 -3.42 14.98 -8.87
N PRO A 196 -2.99 15.19 -7.61
CA PRO A 196 -3.89 15.39 -6.47
C PRO A 196 -4.69 16.70 -6.53
#